data_AF-A0A8C6TE30-F1
#
_entry.id   AF-A0A8C6TE30-F1
#
_cell.length_a   1.000
_cell.length_b   1.000
_cell.length_c   1.000
_cell.angle_alpha   90.00
_cell.angle_beta   90.00
_cell.angle_gamma   90.00
#
_symmetry.space_group_name_H-M   'P 1'
#
loop_
_entity.id
_entity.type
_entity.pdbx_description
1 polymer ?
#
loop_
_entity_poly.entity_id
_entity_poly.type
_entity_poly.pdbx_seq_one_letter_code
_entity_poly.pdbx_strand_id
1 'polypeptide(L)'
;TELKTVDHAANRTQFGNKIHSYGTIQEKLARMAMLHYVTESMAYMVSGNMDSGATEFQIEAAISKIFASEAAWTVTDECIQVMGGMGFMKDCGVERVMRDLRIFRIFEGTNDILRLFVALNGFQNAGNQLKALQKALKSPVANAGLFAGEITKRVKRKAGLGTGLSLQGSIHPELARSGDLTVKAIEQFGAVVEELLIKHGKKIIDEQFVLKRVADCAIDIYAMVVVLSRYIVQNRKRSFTKTHFLVTGHFHSK
;
A
#
# COMPACT_ATOMS: atom_id res chain seq x y z
N THR A 1 3.12 21.10 -5.08
CA THR A 1 1.97 21.68 -4.34
C THR A 1 2.22 21.60 -2.85
N GLU A 2 2.60 20.43 -2.32
CA GLU A 2 2.87 20.21 -0.89
C GLU A 2 3.83 21.21 -0.23
N LEU A 3 4.97 21.54 -0.84
CA LEU A 3 5.89 22.57 -0.31
C LEU A 3 5.24 23.96 -0.18
N LYS A 4 4.37 24.35 -1.13
CA LYS A 4 3.64 25.62 -1.06
C LYS A 4 2.64 25.61 0.11
N THR A 5 2.04 24.46 0.39
CA THR A 5 1.08 24.29 1.48
C THR A 5 1.75 24.35 2.85
N VAL A 6 2.90 23.69 3.01
CA VAL A 6 3.70 23.76 4.25
C VAL A 6 4.17 25.19 4.51
N ASP A 7 4.68 25.88 3.47
CA ASP A 7 5.09 27.28 3.57
C ASP A 7 3.91 28.20 3.95
N HIS A 8 2.74 28.00 3.32
CA HIS A 8 1.54 28.74 3.71
C HIS A 8 1.17 28.50 5.17
N ALA A 9 1.20 27.25 5.62
CA ALA A 9 0.85 26.89 6.99
C ALA A 9 1.84 27.48 8.02
N ALA A 10 3.13 27.53 7.68
CA ALA A 10 4.19 28.13 8.47
C ALA A 10 4.04 29.66 8.62
N ASN A 11 3.59 30.33 7.56
CA ASN A 11 3.60 31.79 7.48
C ASN A 11 2.25 32.44 7.80
N ARG A 12 1.12 31.76 7.57
CA ARG A 12 -0.21 32.31 7.79
C ARG A 12 -0.54 32.39 9.28
N THR A 13 -0.81 33.60 9.78
CA THR A 13 -1.36 33.82 11.12
C THR A 13 -2.89 33.95 11.05
N GLN A 14 -3.60 33.23 11.91
CA GLN A 14 -5.04 33.40 12.15
C GLN A 14 -5.33 33.09 13.62
N PHE A 15 -6.35 33.70 14.22
CA PHE A 15 -6.68 33.52 15.66
C PHE A 15 -5.45 33.59 16.59
N GLY A 16 -4.54 34.53 16.31
CA GLY A 16 -3.35 34.80 17.13
C GLY A 16 -2.16 33.84 16.96
N ASN A 17 -2.27 32.76 16.18
CA ASN A 17 -1.17 31.80 15.99
C ASN A 17 -0.92 31.47 14.51
N LYS A 18 0.23 30.88 14.21
CA LYS A 18 0.48 30.31 12.88
C LYS A 18 -0.39 29.08 12.66
N ILE A 19 -0.99 28.91 11.49
CA ILE A 19 -2.01 27.87 11.31
C ILE A 19 -1.45 26.43 11.43
N HIS A 20 -0.14 26.22 11.23
CA HIS A 20 0.49 24.93 11.48
C HIS A 20 0.47 24.49 12.96
N SER A 21 0.14 25.37 13.91
CA SER A 21 -0.03 25.00 15.32
C SER A 21 -1.36 24.31 15.61
N TYR A 22 -2.32 24.35 14.69
CA TYR A 22 -3.64 23.74 14.86
C TYR A 22 -3.63 22.26 14.46
N GLY A 23 -4.16 21.40 15.34
CA GLY A 23 -4.20 19.96 15.11
C GLY A 23 -4.89 19.54 13.81
N THR A 24 -5.93 20.28 13.40
CA THR A 24 -6.64 20.01 12.13
C THR A 24 -5.77 20.27 10.89
N ILE A 25 -4.85 21.23 10.96
CA ILE A 25 -3.87 21.50 9.89
C ILE A 25 -2.75 20.46 9.94
N GLN A 26 -2.27 20.12 11.14
CA GLN A 26 -1.26 19.08 11.32
C GLN A 26 -1.71 17.72 10.79
N GLU A 27 -2.97 17.34 11.04
CA GLU A 27 -3.55 16.10 10.52
C GLU A 27 -3.54 16.08 8.98
N LYS A 28 -3.96 17.18 8.34
CA LYS A 28 -3.96 17.29 6.87
C LYS A 28 -2.54 17.15 6.31
N LEU A 29 -1.58 17.89 6.84
CA LEU A 29 -0.18 17.82 6.42
C LEU A 29 0.41 16.42 6.64
N ALA A 30 0.12 15.78 7.77
CA ALA A 30 0.59 14.42 8.05
C ALA A 30 -0.01 13.40 7.07
N ARG A 31 -1.32 13.48 6.78
CA ARG A 31 -1.99 12.61 5.80
C ARG A 31 -1.43 12.82 4.39
N MET A 32 -1.20 14.07 3.98
CA MET A 32 -0.60 14.38 2.69
C MET A 32 0.79 13.77 2.55
N ALA A 33 1.64 13.92 3.58
CA ALA A 33 2.98 13.36 3.59
C ALA A 33 2.96 11.82 3.57
N MET A 34 2.05 11.17 4.31
CA MET A 34 1.88 9.71 4.27
C MET A 34 1.49 9.22 2.88
N LEU A 35 0.51 9.88 2.24
CA LEU A 35 0.06 9.53 0.88
C LEU A 35 1.19 9.66 -0.14
N HIS A 36 1.97 10.74 -0.06
CA HIS A 36 3.13 10.93 -0.93
C HIS A 36 4.19 9.86 -0.68
N TYR A 37 4.54 9.59 0.58
CA TYR A 37 5.52 8.57 0.93
C TYR A 37 5.14 7.18 0.43
N VAL A 38 3.88 6.77 0.59
CA VAL A 38 3.38 5.48 0.05
C VAL A 38 3.47 5.46 -1.48
N THR A 39 2.99 6.51 -2.14
CA THR A 39 2.98 6.61 -3.61
C THR A 39 4.38 6.48 -4.19
N GLU A 40 5.34 7.23 -3.65
CA GLU A 40 6.74 7.17 -4.07
C GLU A 40 7.33 5.78 -3.82
N SER A 41 7.04 5.18 -2.67
CA SER A 41 7.52 3.84 -2.33
C SER A 41 7.00 2.77 -3.28
N MET A 42 5.73 2.84 -3.69
CA MET A 42 5.14 1.92 -4.67
C MET A 42 5.79 2.10 -6.05
N ALA A 43 5.96 3.35 -6.50
CA ALA A 43 6.55 3.64 -7.80
C ALA A 43 7.96 3.03 -7.93
N TYR A 44 8.83 3.28 -6.93
CA TYR A 44 10.19 2.72 -6.93
C TYR A 44 10.24 1.20 -6.72
N MET A 45 9.29 0.62 -5.98
CA MET A 45 9.23 -0.83 -5.81
C MET A 45 8.86 -1.51 -7.14
N VAL A 46 7.85 -1.00 -7.84
CA VAL A 46 7.43 -1.56 -9.14
C VAL A 46 8.54 -1.40 -10.17
N SER A 47 9.15 -0.21 -10.29
CA SER A 47 10.26 -0.02 -11.24
C SER A 47 11.47 -0.88 -10.89
N GLY A 48 11.81 -1.00 -9.60
CA GLY A 48 12.89 -1.87 -9.15
C GLY A 48 12.64 -3.36 -9.45
N ASN A 49 11.39 -3.82 -9.36
CA ASN A 49 11.02 -5.18 -9.76
C ASN A 49 11.18 -5.38 -11.27
N MET A 50 10.76 -4.40 -12.08
CA MET A 50 10.93 -4.44 -13.54
C MET A 50 12.41 -4.49 -13.93
N ASP A 51 13.24 -3.63 -13.33
CA ASP A 51 14.69 -3.61 -13.56
C ASP A 51 15.37 -4.92 -13.15
N SER A 52 14.81 -5.61 -12.15
CA SER A 52 15.28 -6.93 -11.69
C SER A 52 14.81 -8.09 -12.58
N GLY A 53 14.09 -7.82 -13.66
CA GLY A 53 13.59 -8.82 -14.62
C GLY A 53 12.32 -9.56 -14.16
N ALA A 54 11.56 -9.01 -13.20
CA ALA A 54 10.28 -9.59 -12.81
C ALA A 54 9.30 -9.57 -14.00
N THR A 55 8.67 -10.70 -14.29
CA THR A 55 7.69 -10.85 -15.39
C THR A 55 6.24 -10.68 -14.93
N GLU A 56 5.98 -10.80 -13.63
CA GLU A 56 4.67 -10.71 -13.01
C GLU A 56 4.65 -9.51 -12.06
N PHE A 57 4.07 -8.40 -12.50
CA PHE A 57 3.93 -7.16 -11.72
C PHE A 57 2.66 -6.37 -12.06
N GLN A 58 1.74 -6.95 -12.83
CA GLN A 58 0.59 -6.21 -13.37
C GLN A 58 -0.38 -5.80 -12.26
N ILE A 59 -0.52 -6.61 -11.20
CA ILE A 59 -1.36 -6.29 -10.04
C ILE A 59 -0.76 -5.11 -9.28
N GLU A 60 0.55 -5.14 -8.99
CA GLU A 60 1.28 -4.10 -8.29
C GLU A 60 1.28 -2.78 -9.07
N ALA A 61 1.43 -2.84 -10.39
CA ALA A 61 1.32 -1.69 -11.27
C ALA A 61 -0.10 -1.09 -11.29
N ALA A 62 -1.14 -1.92 -11.31
CA ALA A 62 -2.52 -1.44 -11.23
C ALA A 62 -2.81 -0.80 -9.87
N ILE A 63 -2.35 -1.41 -8.77
CA ILE A 63 -2.47 -0.86 -7.41
C ILE A 63 -1.76 0.50 -7.33
N SER A 64 -0.51 0.59 -7.81
CA SER A 64 0.26 1.84 -7.74
C SER A 64 -0.40 2.96 -8.53
N LYS A 65 -0.96 2.67 -9.71
CA LYS A 65 -1.71 3.63 -10.54
C LYS A 65 -2.97 4.14 -9.84
N ILE A 66 -3.78 3.23 -9.28
CA ILE A 66 -4.99 3.60 -8.52
C ILE A 66 -4.60 4.49 -7.33
N PHE A 67 -3.65 4.03 -6.51
CA PHE A 67 -3.24 4.71 -5.30
C PHE A 67 -2.64 6.08 -5.62
N ALA A 68 -1.71 6.17 -6.56
CA ALA A 68 -1.03 7.41 -6.91
C ALA A 68 -2.00 8.49 -7.41
N SER A 69 -2.94 8.12 -8.29
CA SER A 69 -3.90 9.06 -8.85
C SER A 69 -4.90 9.59 -7.80
N GLU A 70 -5.33 8.75 -6.86
CA GLU A 70 -6.23 9.15 -5.77
C GLU A 70 -5.49 9.90 -4.64
N ALA A 71 -4.26 9.50 -4.34
CA ALA A 71 -3.38 10.19 -3.42
C ALA A 71 -3.08 11.61 -3.92
N ALA A 72 -2.66 11.77 -5.18
CA ALA A 72 -2.35 13.08 -5.74
C ALA A 72 -3.57 14.01 -5.77
N TRP A 73 -4.75 13.47 -6.11
CA TRP A 73 -6.01 14.21 -6.04
C TRP A 73 -6.30 14.69 -4.62
N THR A 74 -6.26 13.79 -3.64
CA THR A 74 -6.52 14.10 -2.23
C THR A 74 -5.52 15.12 -1.67
N VAL A 75 -4.23 14.94 -1.97
CA VAL A 75 -3.17 15.87 -1.54
C VAL A 75 -3.41 17.26 -2.11
N THR A 76 -3.79 17.36 -3.38
CA THR A 76 -3.99 18.67 -4.04
C THR A 76 -5.28 19.35 -3.57
N ASP A 77 -6.34 18.59 -3.33
CA ASP A 77 -7.57 19.09 -2.70
C ASP A 77 -7.29 19.67 -1.31
N GLU A 78 -6.54 18.94 -0.48
CA GLU A 78 -6.15 19.40 0.85
C GLU A 78 -5.19 20.58 0.82
N CYS A 79 -4.34 20.70 -0.21
CA CYS A 79 -3.55 21.92 -0.43
C CYS A 79 -4.45 23.14 -0.60
N ILE A 80 -5.49 23.04 -1.44
CA ILE A 80 -6.45 24.15 -1.64
C ILE A 80 -7.14 24.48 -0.31
N GLN A 81 -7.58 23.46 0.42
CA GLN A 81 -8.29 23.65 1.69
C GLN A 81 -7.42 24.36 2.73
N VAL A 82 -6.15 23.97 2.88
CA VAL A 82 -5.21 24.61 3.83
C VAL A 82 -4.89 26.05 3.41
N MET A 83 -4.85 26.34 2.11
CA MET A 83 -4.60 27.68 1.58
C MET A 83 -5.85 28.58 1.56
N GLY A 84 -7.03 28.02 1.85
CA GLY A 84 -8.30 28.72 1.82
C GLY A 84 -8.58 29.37 0.48
N GLY A 85 -9.16 30.58 0.49
CA GLY A 85 -9.49 31.31 -0.75
C GLY A 85 -8.30 31.50 -1.70
N MET A 86 -7.07 31.61 -1.17
CA MET A 86 -5.87 31.74 -2.01
C MET A 86 -5.61 30.50 -2.85
N GLY A 87 -5.93 29.30 -2.35
CA GLY A 87 -5.76 28.04 -3.09
C GLY A 87 -6.66 27.95 -4.32
N PHE A 88 -7.78 28.67 -4.33
CA PHE A 88 -8.71 28.77 -5.46
C PHE A 88 -8.26 29.79 -6.51
N MET A 89 -7.37 30.72 -6.16
CA MET A 89 -6.92 31.77 -7.08
C MET A 89 -5.94 31.23 -8.12
N LYS A 90 -6.12 31.65 -9.37
CA LYS A 90 -5.27 31.26 -10.50
C LYS A 90 -3.77 31.53 -10.26
N ASP A 91 -3.45 32.67 -9.63
CA ASP A 91 -2.07 33.09 -9.37
C ASP A 91 -1.32 32.11 -8.44
N CYS A 92 -2.04 31.41 -7.58
CA CYS A 92 -1.47 30.37 -6.72
C CYS A 92 -1.00 29.15 -7.53
N GLY A 93 -1.72 28.83 -8.61
CA GLY A 93 -1.46 27.73 -9.53
C GLY A 93 -1.81 26.33 -9.01
N VAL A 94 -2.34 26.19 -7.78
CA VAL A 94 -2.77 24.90 -7.21
C VAL A 94 -4.05 24.40 -7.90
N GLU A 95 -4.99 25.30 -8.21
CA GLU A 95 -6.20 24.98 -9.00
C GLU A 95 -5.87 24.31 -10.35
N ARG A 96 -4.78 24.75 -11.00
CA ARG A 96 -4.33 24.18 -12.26
C ARG A 96 -3.94 22.71 -12.09
N VAL A 97 -3.13 22.43 -11.07
CA VAL A 97 -2.71 21.06 -10.75
C VAL A 97 -3.93 20.20 -10.42
N MET A 98 -4.91 20.73 -9.69
CA MET A 98 -6.16 20.01 -9.38
C MET A 98 -6.90 19.61 -10.66
N ARG A 99 -7.05 20.52 -11.62
CA ARG A 99 -7.67 20.23 -12.92
C ARG A 99 -6.89 19.19 -13.71
N ASP A 100 -5.56 19.33 -13.75
CA ASP A 100 -4.67 18.41 -14.48
C ASP A 100 -4.76 16.99 -13.90
N LEU A 101 -4.89 16.85 -12.58
CA LEU A 101 -4.94 15.56 -11.91
C LEU A 101 -6.23 14.76 -12.18
N ARG A 102 -7.31 15.41 -12.60
CA ARG A 102 -8.62 14.73 -12.74
C ARG A 102 -8.57 13.57 -13.74
N ILE A 103 -7.79 13.70 -14.81
CA ILE A 103 -7.71 12.71 -15.88
C ILE A 103 -6.97 11.43 -15.45
N PHE A 104 -6.06 11.50 -14.48
CA PHE A 104 -5.24 10.36 -14.04
C PHE A 104 -6.07 9.24 -13.39
N ARG A 105 -7.27 9.56 -12.89
CA ARG A 105 -8.22 8.57 -12.37
C ARG A 105 -9.04 7.87 -13.47
N ILE A 106 -8.89 8.30 -14.73
CA ILE A 106 -9.72 7.87 -15.86
C ILE A 106 -8.89 7.19 -16.95
N PHE A 107 -7.84 7.85 -17.45
CA PHE A 107 -7.02 7.30 -18.55
C PHE A 107 -6.14 6.13 -18.08
N GLU A 108 -5.52 5.41 -19.03
CA GLU A 108 -4.69 4.22 -18.73
C GLU A 108 -5.42 3.16 -17.86
N GLY A 109 -6.73 3.01 -18.13
CA GLY A 109 -7.66 2.23 -17.32
C GLY A 109 -8.27 3.08 -16.20
N THR A 110 -9.61 3.15 -16.18
CA THR A 110 -10.30 3.85 -15.08
C THR A 110 -10.01 3.14 -13.76
N ASN A 111 -9.92 3.90 -12.67
CA ASN A 111 -9.61 3.29 -11.37
C ASN A 111 -10.65 2.24 -10.95
N ASP A 112 -11.90 2.34 -11.41
CA ASP A 112 -12.94 1.34 -11.18
C ASP A 112 -12.64 0.02 -11.91
N ILE A 113 -12.25 0.10 -13.19
CA ILE A 113 -11.87 -1.08 -13.98
C ILE A 113 -10.58 -1.71 -13.44
N LEU A 114 -9.60 -0.90 -13.04
CA LEU A 114 -8.36 -1.40 -12.44
C LEU A 114 -8.61 -2.11 -11.10
N ARG A 115 -9.58 -1.65 -10.29
CA ARG A 115 -9.98 -2.39 -9.08
C ARG A 115 -10.57 -3.75 -9.40
N LEU A 116 -11.44 -3.83 -10.40
CA LEU A 116 -11.96 -5.13 -10.86
C LEU A 116 -10.82 -6.03 -11.36
N PHE A 117 -9.87 -5.48 -12.12
CA PHE A 117 -8.68 -6.19 -12.57
C PHE A 117 -7.86 -6.76 -11.39
N VAL A 118 -7.54 -5.93 -10.40
CA VAL A 118 -6.77 -6.33 -9.20
C VAL A 118 -7.47 -7.49 -8.48
N ALA A 119 -8.77 -7.35 -8.20
CA ALA A 119 -9.52 -8.38 -7.50
C ALA A 119 -9.62 -9.68 -8.31
N LEU A 120 -9.97 -9.61 -9.59
CA LEU A 120 -10.17 -10.80 -10.43
C LEU A 120 -8.87 -11.57 -10.68
N ASN A 121 -7.75 -10.88 -10.96
CA ASN A 121 -6.45 -11.54 -11.11
C ASN A 121 -5.99 -12.18 -9.78
N GLY A 122 -6.22 -11.49 -8.65
CA GLY A 122 -5.97 -12.06 -7.33
C GLY A 122 -6.80 -13.33 -7.07
N PHE A 123 -8.10 -13.31 -7.40
CA PHE A 123 -8.98 -14.46 -7.29
C PHE A 123 -8.60 -15.61 -8.23
N GLN A 124 -8.11 -15.32 -9.43
CA GLN A 124 -7.64 -16.34 -10.36
C GLN A 124 -6.44 -17.11 -9.79
N ASN A 125 -5.47 -16.38 -9.21
CA ASN A 125 -4.30 -16.97 -8.57
C ASN A 125 -4.71 -17.84 -7.36
N ALA A 126 -5.55 -17.31 -6.48
CA ALA A 126 -6.06 -18.05 -5.32
C ALA A 126 -6.91 -19.28 -5.72
N GLY A 127 -7.76 -19.14 -6.75
CA GLY A 127 -8.58 -20.23 -7.27
C GLY A 127 -7.76 -21.36 -7.88
N ASN A 128 -6.65 -21.05 -8.55
CA ASN A 128 -5.72 -22.06 -9.06
C ASN A 128 -5.04 -22.85 -7.93
N GLN A 129 -4.64 -22.18 -6.85
CA GLN A 129 -4.12 -22.83 -5.65
C GLN A 129 -5.16 -23.72 -4.98
N LEU A 130 -6.41 -23.26 -4.86
CA LEU A 130 -7.50 -24.04 -4.28
C LEU A 130 -7.81 -25.29 -5.10
N LYS A 131 -7.79 -25.20 -6.44
CA LYS A 131 -7.93 -26.37 -7.33
C LYS A 131 -6.79 -27.36 -7.16
N ALA A 132 -5.55 -26.89 -7.02
CA ALA A 132 -4.39 -27.74 -6.78
C ALA A 132 -4.54 -28.50 -5.44
N LEU A 133 -4.99 -27.82 -4.39
CA LEU A 133 -5.31 -28.43 -3.09
C LEU A 133 -6.45 -29.46 -3.20
N GLN A 134 -7.54 -29.14 -3.92
CA GLN A 134 -8.64 -30.09 -4.15
C GLN A 134 -8.19 -31.33 -4.92
N LYS A 135 -7.32 -31.17 -5.93
CA LYS A 135 -6.75 -32.30 -6.67
C LYS A 135 -5.85 -33.15 -5.78
N ALA A 136 -5.05 -32.53 -4.92
CA ALA A 136 -4.24 -33.25 -3.94
C ALA A 136 -5.14 -34.04 -2.96
N LEU A 137 -6.22 -33.44 -2.45
CA LEU A 137 -7.20 -34.07 -1.54
C LEU A 137 -7.90 -35.30 -2.10
N LYS A 138 -8.03 -35.41 -3.43
CA LYS A 138 -8.58 -36.61 -4.10
C LYS A 138 -7.62 -37.82 -4.08
N SER A 139 -6.37 -37.64 -3.68
CA SER A 139 -5.36 -38.70 -3.52
C SER A 139 -4.84 -38.74 -2.06
N PRO A 140 -5.68 -39.15 -1.09
CA PRO A 140 -5.41 -39.01 0.34
C PRO A 140 -4.19 -39.81 0.86
N VAL A 141 -3.82 -40.91 0.19
CA VAL A 141 -2.72 -41.79 0.64
C VAL A 141 -1.34 -41.23 0.25
N ALA A 142 -1.24 -40.45 -0.82
CA ALA A 142 0.05 -39.93 -1.32
C ALA A 142 0.54 -38.66 -0.62
N ASN A 143 -0.34 -37.93 0.09
CA ASN A 143 -0.05 -36.58 0.62
C ASN A 143 -0.42 -36.39 2.11
N ALA A 144 -0.47 -37.47 2.90
CA ALA A 144 -0.88 -37.50 4.31
C ALA A 144 -0.32 -36.34 5.18
N GLY A 145 0.98 -36.06 5.08
CA GLY A 145 1.64 -34.99 5.86
C GLY A 145 1.28 -33.56 5.41
N LEU A 146 0.99 -33.37 4.13
CA LEU A 146 0.57 -32.07 3.59
C LEU A 146 -0.87 -31.73 4.04
N PHE A 147 -1.73 -32.75 4.18
CA PHE A 147 -3.11 -32.58 4.63
C PHE A 147 -3.21 -32.10 6.07
N ALA A 148 -2.43 -32.68 6.98
CA ALA A 148 -2.46 -32.29 8.39
C ALA A 148 -2.05 -30.82 8.57
N GLY A 149 -1.00 -30.37 7.87
CA GLY A 149 -0.53 -28.99 7.93
C GLY A 149 -1.53 -27.97 7.40
N GLU A 150 -2.12 -28.23 6.23
CA GLU A 150 -3.03 -27.25 5.58
C GLU A 150 -4.39 -27.18 6.26
N ILE A 151 -4.94 -28.32 6.71
CA ILE A 151 -6.18 -28.35 7.52
C ILE A 151 -5.95 -27.59 8.83
N THR A 152 -4.81 -27.82 9.49
CA THR A 152 -4.44 -27.10 10.72
C THR A 152 -4.34 -25.59 10.46
N LYS A 153 -3.67 -25.15 9.39
CA LYS A 153 -3.60 -23.73 9.01
C LYS A 153 -4.97 -23.12 8.74
N ARG A 154 -5.85 -23.86 8.08
CA ARG A 154 -7.22 -23.41 7.75
C ARG A 154 -8.11 -23.30 8.99
N VAL A 155 -8.01 -24.27 9.90
CA VAL A 155 -8.68 -24.23 11.22
C VAL A 155 -8.14 -23.07 12.04
N LYS A 156 -6.82 -22.86 12.10
CA LYS A 156 -6.21 -21.71 12.77
C LYS A 156 -6.70 -20.38 12.19
N ARG A 157 -6.68 -20.23 10.86
CA ARG A 157 -7.24 -19.06 10.14
C ARG A 157 -8.68 -18.77 10.55
N LYS A 158 -9.55 -19.78 10.52
CA LYS A 158 -10.97 -19.64 10.91
C LYS A 158 -11.16 -19.34 12.41
N ALA A 159 -10.28 -19.85 13.26
CA ALA A 159 -10.30 -19.60 14.70
C ALA A 159 -9.63 -18.27 15.11
N GLY A 160 -9.12 -17.49 14.15
CA GLY A 160 -8.36 -16.26 14.44
C GLY A 160 -6.98 -16.50 15.08
N LEU A 161 -6.49 -17.73 15.01
CA LEU A 161 -5.16 -18.13 15.47
C LEU A 161 -4.16 -17.96 14.31
N GLY A 162 -3.00 -17.37 14.59
CA GLY A 162 -1.96 -17.14 13.58
C GLY A 162 -1.55 -18.41 12.83
N THR A 163 -1.36 -18.29 11.53
CA THR A 163 -1.01 -19.40 10.62
C THR A 163 0.45 -19.83 10.69
N GLY A 164 1.27 -19.08 11.44
CA GLY A 164 2.73 -19.18 11.43
C GLY A 164 3.38 -18.24 10.41
N LEU A 165 2.60 -17.45 9.66
CA LEU A 165 3.13 -16.34 8.89
C LEU A 165 3.73 -15.31 9.84
N SER A 166 4.93 -14.86 9.53
CA SER A 166 5.71 -14.00 10.40
C SER A 166 6.63 -13.14 9.54
N LEU A 167 6.68 -11.84 9.84
CA LEU A 167 7.65 -10.93 9.23
C LEU A 167 8.89 -10.73 10.12
N GLN A 168 8.94 -11.39 11.28
CA GLN A 168 10.06 -11.37 12.21
C GLN A 168 11.34 -11.83 11.50
N GLY A 169 12.44 -11.10 11.71
CA GLY A 169 13.72 -11.33 11.01
C GLY A 169 13.81 -10.69 9.62
N SER A 170 12.68 -10.37 8.98
CA SER A 170 12.66 -9.59 7.73
C SER A 170 12.48 -8.09 7.98
N ILE A 171 11.79 -7.71 9.05
CA ILE A 171 11.53 -6.31 9.45
C ILE A 171 12.47 -5.84 10.56
N HIS A 172 12.72 -4.53 10.59
CA HIS A 172 13.46 -3.89 11.68
C HIS A 172 12.70 -4.04 13.02
N PRO A 173 13.37 -4.29 14.16
CA PRO A 173 12.70 -4.51 15.45
C PRO A 173 11.77 -3.38 15.88
N GLU A 174 12.10 -2.12 15.56
CA GLU A 174 11.24 -0.96 15.86
C GLU A 174 9.89 -0.99 15.14
N LEU A 175 9.80 -1.73 14.03
CA LEU A 175 8.58 -1.90 13.26
C LEU A 175 7.88 -3.23 13.53
N ALA A 176 8.30 -4.00 14.54
CA ALA A 176 7.74 -5.32 14.85
C ALA A 176 6.21 -5.27 14.98
N ARG A 177 5.69 -4.30 15.74
CA ARG A 177 4.24 -4.10 15.91
C ARG A 177 3.52 -3.85 14.59
N SER A 178 4.06 -3.00 13.72
CA SER A 178 3.46 -2.70 12.41
C SER A 178 3.55 -3.90 11.46
N GLY A 179 4.61 -4.70 11.57
CA GLY A 179 4.73 -5.98 10.90
C GLY A 179 3.64 -6.96 11.34
N ASP A 180 3.39 -7.10 12.64
CA ASP A 180 2.34 -7.97 13.18
C ASP A 180 0.95 -7.55 12.70
N LEU A 181 0.67 -6.24 12.64
CA LEU A 181 -0.57 -5.73 12.08
C LEU A 181 -0.71 -6.05 10.58
N THR A 182 0.40 -5.97 9.83
CA THR A 182 0.42 -6.33 8.40
C THR A 182 0.16 -7.82 8.20
N VAL A 183 0.80 -8.68 8.99
CA VAL A 183 0.54 -10.13 8.98
C VAL A 183 -0.91 -10.42 9.29
N LYS A 184 -1.47 -9.81 10.33
CA LYS A 184 -2.88 -9.98 10.70
C LYS A 184 -3.83 -9.56 9.58
N ALA A 185 -3.55 -8.43 8.92
CA ALA A 185 -4.35 -7.96 7.79
C ALA A 185 -4.30 -8.95 6.62
N ILE A 186 -3.13 -9.48 6.28
CA ILE A 186 -2.94 -10.51 5.24
C ILE A 186 -3.73 -11.78 5.57
N GLU A 187 -3.66 -12.25 6.82
CA GLU A 187 -4.38 -13.46 7.25
C GLU A 187 -5.90 -13.30 7.17
N GLN A 188 -6.42 -12.16 7.64
CA GLN A 188 -7.84 -11.83 7.57
C GLN A 188 -8.30 -11.71 6.11
N PHE A 189 -7.52 -11.02 5.27
CA PHE A 189 -7.80 -10.88 3.84
C PHE A 189 -7.83 -12.23 3.13
N GLY A 190 -6.83 -13.09 3.38
CA GLY A 190 -6.78 -14.44 2.81
C GLY A 190 -7.97 -15.31 3.20
N ALA A 191 -8.42 -15.23 4.46
CA ALA A 191 -9.60 -15.95 4.93
C ALA A 191 -10.89 -15.49 4.21
N VAL A 192 -11.07 -14.18 4.04
CA VAL A 192 -12.22 -13.61 3.32
C VAL A 192 -12.20 -13.98 1.84
N VAL A 193 -11.04 -13.87 1.17
CA VAL A 193 -10.88 -14.25 -0.24
C VAL A 193 -11.26 -15.72 -0.45
N GLU A 194 -10.82 -16.60 0.44
CA GLU A 194 -11.12 -18.02 0.36
C GLU A 194 -12.62 -18.31 0.56
N GLU A 195 -13.26 -17.65 1.53
CA GLU A 195 -14.71 -17.76 1.76
C GLU A 195 -15.51 -17.30 0.54
N LEU A 196 -15.13 -16.15 -0.05
CA LEU A 196 -15.77 -15.59 -1.23
C LEU A 196 -15.63 -16.52 -2.44
N LEU A 197 -14.46 -17.14 -2.64
CA LEU A 197 -14.25 -18.14 -3.70
C LEU A 197 -15.13 -19.37 -3.53
N ILE A 198 -15.28 -19.87 -2.30
CA ILE A 198 -16.12 -21.03 -2.01
C ILE A 198 -17.60 -20.68 -2.26
N LYS A 199 -18.02 -19.50 -1.82
CA LYS A 199 -19.41 -19.04 -1.90
C LYS A 199 -19.85 -18.75 -3.33
N HIS A 200 -19.06 -18.00 -4.10
CA HIS A 200 -19.47 -17.48 -5.40
C HIS A 200 -18.87 -18.27 -6.58
N GLY A 201 -17.73 -18.95 -6.38
CA GLY A 201 -17.04 -19.69 -7.44
C GLY A 201 -16.77 -18.79 -8.65
N LYS A 202 -17.16 -19.25 -9.85
CA LYS A 202 -17.00 -18.46 -11.09
C LYS A 202 -17.90 -17.21 -11.16
N LYS A 203 -18.99 -17.17 -10.39
CA LYS A 203 -19.92 -16.03 -10.36
C LYS A 203 -19.37 -14.82 -9.59
N ILE A 204 -18.18 -14.93 -8.98
CA ILE A 204 -17.52 -13.81 -8.29
C ILE A 204 -17.31 -12.60 -9.23
N ILE A 205 -17.24 -12.84 -10.56
CA ILE A 205 -17.13 -11.79 -11.56
C ILE A 205 -18.32 -10.81 -11.57
N ASP A 206 -19.50 -11.28 -11.17
CA ASP A 206 -20.73 -10.48 -11.15
C ASP A 206 -20.85 -9.67 -9.84
N GLU A 207 -20.05 -9.97 -8.82
CA GLU A 207 -20.11 -9.39 -7.48
C GLU A 207 -19.28 -8.10 -7.38
N GLN A 208 -19.54 -7.11 -8.24
CA GLN A 208 -18.68 -5.92 -8.38
C GLN A 208 -18.46 -5.13 -7.09
N PHE A 209 -19.48 -5.01 -6.23
CA PHE A 209 -19.33 -4.36 -4.92
C PHE A 209 -18.38 -5.12 -3.98
N VAL A 210 -18.34 -6.44 -4.08
CA VAL A 210 -17.40 -7.28 -3.34
C VAL A 210 -16.01 -7.12 -3.95
N LEU A 211 -15.88 -7.23 -5.27
CA LEU A 211 -14.61 -7.06 -5.99
C LEU A 211 -13.96 -5.71 -5.67
N LYS A 212 -14.72 -4.62 -5.67
CA LYS A 212 -14.22 -3.30 -5.29
C LYS A 212 -13.62 -3.28 -3.88
N ARG A 213 -14.36 -3.83 -2.89
CA ARG A 213 -13.91 -3.88 -1.49
C ARG A 213 -12.66 -4.75 -1.32
N VAL A 214 -12.60 -5.88 -2.02
CA VAL A 214 -11.41 -6.76 -2.05
C VAL A 214 -10.21 -6.01 -2.63
N ALA A 215 -10.40 -5.27 -3.72
CA ALA A 215 -9.33 -4.47 -4.31
C ALA A 215 -8.85 -3.36 -3.37
N ASP A 216 -9.75 -2.65 -2.70
CA ASP A 216 -9.40 -1.62 -1.72
C ASP A 216 -8.56 -2.22 -0.56
N CYS A 217 -8.94 -3.39 -0.03
CA CYS A 217 -8.12 -4.09 0.96
C CYS A 217 -6.75 -4.52 0.42
N ALA A 218 -6.68 -4.98 -0.84
CA ALA A 218 -5.42 -5.36 -1.46
C ALA A 218 -4.48 -4.15 -1.63
N ILE A 219 -5.02 -2.98 -2.00
CA ILE A 219 -4.29 -1.72 -2.11
C ILE A 219 -3.68 -1.34 -0.75
N ASP A 220 -4.48 -1.40 0.33
CA ASP A 220 -4.01 -1.07 1.68
C ASP A 220 -2.92 -2.05 2.17
N ILE A 221 -3.11 -3.36 1.94
CA ILE A 221 -2.11 -4.37 2.33
C ILE A 221 -0.80 -4.17 1.56
N TYR A 222 -0.89 -3.90 0.25
CA TYR A 222 0.31 -3.61 -0.54
C TYR A 222 1.01 -2.33 -0.05
N ALA A 223 0.26 -1.27 0.27
CA ALA A 223 0.79 -0.05 0.86
C ALA A 223 1.55 -0.34 2.17
N MET A 224 0.98 -1.13 3.08
CA MET A 224 1.61 -1.52 4.35
C MET A 224 2.94 -2.24 4.11
N VAL A 225 2.96 -3.25 3.24
CA VAL A 225 4.17 -4.03 2.94
C VAL A 225 5.25 -3.16 2.30
N VAL A 226 4.87 -2.31 1.35
CA VAL A 226 5.77 -1.42 0.63
C VAL A 226 6.50 -0.45 1.56
N VAL A 227 5.78 0.21 2.48
CA VAL A 227 6.41 1.18 3.40
C VAL A 227 7.28 0.51 4.46
N LEU A 228 6.90 -0.67 4.94
CA LEU A 228 7.74 -1.49 5.82
C LEU A 228 9.04 -1.89 5.11
N SER A 229 8.94 -2.35 3.86
CA SER A 229 10.08 -2.71 3.02
C SER A 229 11.05 -1.55 2.82
N ARG A 230 10.53 -0.36 2.47
CA ARG A 230 11.34 0.84 2.27
C ARG A 230 12.14 1.22 3.53
N TYR A 231 11.53 1.12 4.72
CA TYR A 231 12.23 1.43 5.97
C TYR A 231 13.44 0.52 6.21
N ILE A 232 13.31 -0.78 5.89
CA ILE A 232 14.41 -1.74 6.00
C ILE A 232 15.56 -1.35 5.09
N VAL A 233 15.28 -1.02 3.82
CA VAL A 233 16.31 -0.63 2.84
C VAL A 233 17.03 0.66 3.28
N GLN A 234 16.28 1.66 3.76
CA GLN A 234 16.87 2.91 4.24
C GLN A 234 17.76 2.71 5.47
N ASN A 235 17.36 1.86 6.41
CA ASN A 235 18.17 1.56 7.60
C ASN A 235 19.41 0.73 7.27
N ARG A 236 19.32 -0.22 6.34
CA ARG A 236 20.52 -0.90 5.81
C ARG A 236 21.50 0.11 5.22
N LYS A 237 21.04 1.01 4.35
CA LYS A 237 21.89 2.06 3.76
C LYS A 237 22.51 2.96 4.84
N ARG A 238 21.75 3.43 5.83
CA ARG A 238 22.28 4.23 6.95
C ARG A 238 23.30 3.48 7.80
N SER A 239 23.12 2.18 8.02
CA SER A 239 24.09 1.32 8.70
C SER A 239 25.37 1.20 7.86
N PHE A 240 25.26 0.95 6.55
CA PHE A 240 26.40 0.97 5.63
C PHE A 240 27.09 2.33 5.60
N THR A 241 26.38 3.47 5.60
CA THR A 241 27.00 4.80 5.63
C THR A 241 27.72 5.08 6.95
N LYS A 242 27.17 4.63 8.09
CA LYS A 242 27.84 4.71 9.40
C LYS A 242 29.09 3.82 9.45
N THR A 243 29.02 2.60 8.92
CA THR A 243 30.18 1.70 8.83
C THR A 243 31.22 2.23 7.84
N HIS A 244 30.81 2.82 6.72
CA HIS A 244 31.72 3.48 5.78
C HIS A 244 32.38 4.70 6.44
N PHE A 245 31.64 5.54 7.17
CA PHE A 245 32.22 6.66 7.96
C PHE A 245 33.21 6.19 9.03
N LEU A 246 32.95 5.05 9.67
CA LEU A 246 33.85 4.45 10.67
C LEU A 246 35.08 3.78 10.04
N VAL A 247 35.00 3.35 8.77
CA VAL A 247 36.09 2.66 8.05
C VAL A 247 36.94 3.62 7.20
N THR A 248 36.37 4.71 6.66
CA THR A 248 37.06 5.63 5.74
C THR A 248 37.51 6.94 6.37
N GLY A 249 37.28 7.15 7.67
CA GLY A 249 37.97 8.16 8.49
C GLY A 249 38.27 9.49 7.80
N HIS A 250 37.29 10.14 7.17
CA HIS A 250 37.50 11.48 6.61
C HIS A 250 37.18 12.54 7.67
N PHE A 251 38.17 12.79 8.52
CA PHE A 251 38.39 14.13 9.05
C PHE A 251 38.84 15.00 7.88
N HIS A 252 37.98 15.88 7.39
CA HIS A 252 38.43 17.13 6.80
C HIS A 252 38.02 18.25 7.74
N SER A 253 38.93 18.53 8.67
CA SER A 253 39.05 19.84 9.28
C SER A 253 39.66 20.76 8.23
N LYS A 254 38.88 21.74 7.76
CA LYS A 254 39.28 23.14 7.52
C LYS A 254 38.01 23.98 7.42
#